data_AF-A0A8B7DY93-F1
#
_entry.id   AF-A0A8B7DY93-F1
#
_cell.length_a   1.000
_cell.length_b   1.000
_cell.length_c   1.000
_cell.angle_alpha   90.00
_cell.angle_beta   90.00
_cell.angle_gamma   90.00
#
_symmetry.space_group_name_H-M   'P 1'
#
loop_
_entity.id
_entity.type
_entity.pdbx_description
1 polymer ?
#
loop_
_entity_poly.entity_id
_entity_poly.type
_entity_poly.pdbx_seq_one_letter_code
_entity_poly.pdbx_strand_id
1 'polypeptide(L)'
;MLLDDMNSFKSISDALVVTTQNPLEIIPQAQNQAASIVDKLARLFTKKHLKSFGAEKFETMSQSFVNSLSNLLQLTAPTLSLNHLQQDEKIVSQLIKSMENYFIAVQSYKVPGENITVGETKQFNFLLKKDIFIGLNNSFIGSSDGGFSLPDSKELFNESLKNSQISIHNVRMKDGVYTWDTNQSQNIRTETQTLFFSDSNGHRIKVSNSSQPINISIKNKPETMNGENISLSTPNDAYQVTLSIASDCKMLLKFIFKNDEKNLTNLIVYIQYGKVATKHDYDVMLNITVKQGVFITKNNHITDTAILNISKTITKDSNRALQRNQDVMLLSDGALMLWNFENSTYSFLNQSKLHLMFLYSGTMPAKKLVTNPYNFEEKEFFGKFDYEMKSFCVECNYWNENANRWMSDGCQAC
;
A
#
# COMPACT_ATOMS: atom_id res chain seq x y z
N MET A 1 -34.19 -22.65 -11.72
CA MET A 1 -33.18 -23.70 -11.89
C MET A 1 -32.87 -24.25 -10.50
N LEU A 2 -33.36 -25.44 -10.19
CA LEU A 2 -32.99 -26.18 -8.98
C LEU A 2 -31.62 -26.80 -9.26
N LEU A 3 -30.62 -26.31 -8.55
CA LEU A 3 -29.22 -26.72 -8.67
C LEU A 3 -28.98 -27.70 -7.52
N ASP A 4 -29.39 -28.96 -7.67
CA ASP A 4 -29.32 -29.94 -6.57
C ASP A 4 -28.14 -30.92 -6.70
N ASP A 5 -27.39 -30.83 -7.81
CA ASP A 5 -26.33 -31.78 -8.18
C ASP A 5 -25.02 -31.05 -8.57
N MET A 6 -23.91 -31.50 -7.98
CA MET A 6 -22.54 -31.06 -8.26
C MET A 6 -22.05 -31.33 -9.70
N ASN A 7 -22.66 -32.25 -10.45
CA ASN A 7 -22.39 -32.40 -11.89
C ASN A 7 -22.90 -31.18 -12.68
N SER A 8 -24.02 -30.61 -12.26
CA SER A 8 -24.54 -29.36 -12.84
C SER A 8 -23.65 -28.18 -12.45
N PHE A 9 -23.03 -28.21 -11.26
CA PHE A 9 -22.12 -27.16 -10.80
C PHE A 9 -21.00 -26.92 -11.82
N LYS A 10 -20.26 -27.97 -12.21
CA LYS A 10 -19.12 -27.81 -13.12
C LYS A 10 -19.56 -27.28 -14.49
N SER A 11 -20.57 -27.89 -15.11
CA SER A 11 -21.04 -27.48 -16.44
C SER A 11 -21.54 -26.04 -16.46
N ILE A 12 -22.29 -25.61 -15.45
CA ILE A 12 -22.81 -24.24 -15.35
C ILE A 12 -21.65 -23.27 -15.09
N SER A 13 -20.70 -23.65 -14.23
CA SER A 13 -19.53 -22.83 -13.94
C SER A 13 -18.61 -22.66 -15.15
N ASP A 14 -18.40 -23.72 -15.94
CA ASP A 14 -17.60 -23.70 -17.16
C ASP A 14 -18.26 -22.83 -18.23
N ALA A 15 -19.59 -22.91 -18.39
CA ALA A 15 -20.31 -22.01 -19.28
C ALA A 15 -20.20 -20.54 -18.81
N LEU A 16 -20.36 -20.30 -17.50
CA LEU A 16 -20.34 -18.96 -16.93
C LEU A 16 -18.98 -18.28 -17.09
N VAL A 17 -17.87 -18.99 -16.89
CA VAL A 17 -16.54 -18.39 -17.04
C VAL A 17 -16.28 -17.98 -18.49
N VAL A 18 -16.75 -18.77 -19.46
CA VAL A 18 -16.65 -18.44 -20.89
C VAL A 18 -17.50 -17.22 -21.22
N THR A 19 -18.74 -17.14 -20.73
CA THR A 19 -19.61 -15.97 -20.96
C THR A 19 -19.07 -14.71 -20.29
N THR A 20 -18.34 -14.86 -19.18
CA THR A 20 -17.80 -13.72 -18.42
C THR A 20 -16.38 -13.31 -18.81
N GLN A 21 -15.71 -14.07 -19.69
CA GLN A 21 -14.29 -13.84 -20.02
C GLN A 21 -14.01 -12.51 -20.71
N ASN A 22 -15.03 -11.91 -21.35
CA ASN A 22 -14.99 -10.60 -21.98
C ASN A 22 -15.89 -9.62 -21.20
N PRO A 23 -15.40 -9.08 -20.06
CA PRO A 23 -16.11 -8.10 -19.23
C PRO A 23 -16.91 -7.07 -20.03
N LEU A 24 -16.25 -6.35 -20.94
CA LEU A 24 -16.82 -5.19 -21.63
C LEU A 24 -18.04 -5.49 -22.51
N GLU A 25 -18.31 -6.76 -22.81
CA GLU A 25 -19.42 -7.21 -23.65
C GLU A 25 -20.70 -7.54 -22.84
N ILE A 26 -20.64 -7.50 -21.51
CA ILE A 26 -21.76 -7.91 -20.64
C ILE A 26 -22.56 -6.70 -20.15
N ILE A 27 -23.81 -6.61 -20.59
CA ILE A 27 -24.76 -5.58 -20.13
C ILE A 27 -25.12 -5.73 -18.64
N PRO A 28 -25.48 -4.64 -17.92
CA PRO A 28 -25.74 -4.68 -16.46
C PRO A 28 -26.77 -5.73 -16.00
N GLN A 29 -27.83 -5.96 -16.80
CA GLN A 29 -28.83 -6.98 -16.48
C GLN A 29 -28.24 -8.40 -16.49
N ALA A 30 -27.37 -8.68 -17.47
CA ALA A 30 -26.69 -9.97 -17.58
C ALA A 30 -25.66 -10.15 -16.44
N GLN A 31 -25.00 -9.08 -15.99
CA GLN A 31 -24.10 -9.12 -14.83
C GLN A 31 -24.84 -9.52 -13.55
N ASN A 32 -26.01 -8.93 -13.30
CA ASN A 32 -26.83 -9.28 -12.13
C ASN A 32 -27.30 -10.76 -12.18
N GLN A 33 -27.71 -11.23 -13.36
CA GLN A 33 -28.07 -12.64 -13.55
C GLN A 33 -26.87 -13.57 -13.32
N ALA A 34 -25.70 -13.22 -13.87
CA ALA A 34 -24.47 -13.96 -13.67
C ALA A 34 -24.08 -14.04 -12.18
N ALA A 35 -24.14 -12.92 -11.45
CA ALA A 35 -23.91 -12.90 -10.01
C ALA A 35 -24.94 -13.74 -9.23
N SER A 36 -26.22 -13.77 -9.66
CA SER A 36 -27.24 -14.67 -9.14
C SER A 36 -26.91 -16.14 -9.36
N ILE A 37 -26.34 -16.49 -10.50
CA ILE A 37 -25.88 -17.86 -10.77
C ILE A 37 -24.69 -18.22 -9.88
N VAL A 38 -23.71 -17.32 -9.74
CA VAL A 38 -22.57 -17.50 -8.82
C VAL A 38 -23.05 -17.76 -7.38
N ASP A 39 -23.96 -16.94 -6.85
CA ASP A 39 -24.48 -17.13 -5.49
C ASP A 39 -25.20 -18.48 -5.33
N LYS A 40 -25.98 -18.91 -6.33
CA LYS A 40 -26.61 -20.23 -6.30
C LYS A 40 -25.59 -21.37 -6.32
N LEU A 41 -24.55 -21.26 -7.13
CA LEU A 41 -23.45 -22.23 -7.16
C LEU A 41 -22.71 -22.26 -5.81
N ALA A 42 -22.44 -21.10 -5.22
CA ALA A 42 -21.74 -20.99 -3.94
C ALA A 42 -22.51 -21.63 -2.78
N ARG A 43 -23.84 -21.60 -2.80
CA ARG A 43 -24.69 -22.26 -1.81
C ARG A 43 -24.58 -23.80 -1.83
N LEU A 44 -24.03 -24.39 -2.90
CA LEU A 44 -23.78 -25.83 -2.97
C LEU A 44 -22.58 -26.28 -2.15
N PHE A 45 -21.74 -25.34 -1.68
CA PHE A 45 -20.58 -25.62 -0.84
C PHE A 45 -20.96 -25.95 0.61
N THR A 46 -21.83 -26.94 0.79
CA THR A 46 -22.25 -27.41 2.13
C THR A 46 -21.40 -28.59 2.57
N LYS A 47 -21.26 -28.78 3.89
CA LYS A 47 -20.56 -29.95 4.47
C LYS A 47 -21.02 -31.28 3.88
N LYS A 48 -22.30 -31.40 3.50
CA LYS A 48 -22.85 -32.62 2.87
C LYS A 48 -22.27 -32.86 1.47
N HIS A 49 -22.28 -31.83 0.61
CA HIS A 49 -21.75 -31.94 -0.76
C HIS A 49 -20.23 -32.01 -0.79
N LEU A 50 -19.55 -31.39 0.16
CA LEU A 50 -18.08 -31.46 0.25
C LEU A 50 -17.61 -32.87 0.64
N LYS A 51 -18.32 -33.56 1.53
CA LYS A 51 -17.99 -34.96 1.88
C LYS A 51 -18.06 -35.94 0.70
N SER A 52 -18.85 -35.64 -0.34
CA SER A 52 -18.98 -36.54 -1.50
C SER A 52 -17.80 -36.48 -2.49
N PHE A 53 -16.88 -35.53 -2.36
CA PHE A 53 -15.74 -35.37 -3.27
C PHE A 53 -14.44 -35.12 -2.51
N GLY A 54 -13.33 -35.69 -2.98
CA GLY A 54 -12.01 -35.40 -2.43
C GLY A 54 -11.55 -33.97 -2.77
N ALA A 55 -10.59 -33.46 -2.00
CA ALA A 55 -10.08 -32.09 -2.13
C ALA A 55 -9.59 -31.75 -3.56
N GLU A 56 -8.85 -32.65 -4.20
CA GLU A 56 -8.33 -32.48 -5.57
C GLU A 56 -9.45 -32.30 -6.61
N LYS A 57 -10.50 -33.13 -6.50
CA LYS A 57 -11.66 -33.04 -7.38
C LYS A 57 -12.45 -31.75 -7.15
N PHE A 58 -12.58 -31.33 -5.88
CA PHE A 58 -13.22 -30.06 -5.55
C PHE A 58 -12.48 -28.87 -6.18
N GLU A 59 -11.16 -28.81 -6.01
CA GLU A 59 -10.32 -27.75 -6.55
C GLU A 59 -10.49 -27.64 -8.07
N THR A 60 -10.33 -28.77 -8.77
CA THR A 60 -10.52 -28.85 -10.24
C THR A 60 -11.91 -28.41 -10.70
N MET A 61 -12.96 -28.82 -9.98
CA MET A 61 -14.35 -28.46 -10.33
C MET A 61 -14.65 -26.98 -10.06
N SER A 62 -14.00 -26.39 -9.06
CA SER A 62 -14.26 -25.01 -8.60
C SER A 62 -13.45 -23.94 -9.34
N GLN A 63 -12.44 -24.31 -10.13
CA GLN A 63 -11.57 -23.33 -10.80
C GLN A 63 -12.35 -22.36 -11.69
N SER A 64 -13.29 -22.86 -12.50
CA SER A 64 -14.14 -22.03 -13.36
C SER A 64 -15.04 -21.08 -12.54
N PHE A 65 -15.41 -21.48 -11.34
CA PHE A 65 -16.25 -20.69 -10.45
C PHE A 65 -15.47 -19.49 -9.89
N VAL A 66 -14.24 -19.74 -9.43
CA VAL A 66 -13.33 -18.70 -8.95
C VAL A 66 -12.97 -17.72 -10.07
N ASN A 67 -12.76 -18.22 -11.29
CA ASN A 67 -12.49 -17.36 -12.44
C ASN A 67 -13.72 -16.53 -12.85
N SER A 68 -14.93 -17.07 -12.72
CA SER A 68 -16.17 -16.32 -12.94
C SER A 68 -16.34 -15.20 -11.90
N LEU A 69 -16.02 -15.46 -10.63
CA LEU A 69 -15.96 -14.42 -9.60
C LEU A 69 -15.00 -13.30 -9.99
N SER A 70 -13.77 -13.65 -10.40
CA SER A 70 -12.77 -12.67 -10.84
C SER A 70 -13.26 -11.82 -12.00
N ASN A 71 -13.83 -12.45 -13.03
CA ASN A 71 -14.32 -11.74 -14.21
C ASN A 71 -15.47 -10.78 -13.87
N LEU A 72 -16.41 -11.21 -13.02
CA LEU A 72 -17.56 -10.39 -12.61
C LEU A 72 -17.17 -9.24 -11.66
N LEU A 73 -16.17 -9.45 -10.81
CA LEU A 73 -15.63 -8.38 -9.97
C LEU A 73 -14.93 -7.32 -10.83
N GLN A 74 -14.18 -7.72 -11.86
CA GLN A 74 -13.55 -6.79 -12.81
C GLN A 74 -14.59 -5.92 -13.55
N LEU A 75 -15.76 -6.50 -13.84
CA LEU A 75 -16.89 -5.82 -14.49
C LEU A 75 -17.52 -4.72 -13.65
N THR A 76 -17.63 -4.98 -12.35
CA THR A 76 -18.15 -4.04 -11.36
C THR A 76 -17.07 -3.06 -10.91
N ALA A 77 -16.11 -2.72 -11.78
CA ALA A 77 -15.12 -1.69 -11.52
C ALA A 77 -15.84 -0.45 -10.95
N PRO A 78 -15.23 0.30 -10.02
CA PRO A 78 -15.86 1.45 -9.38
C PRO A 78 -15.99 2.62 -10.37
N THR A 79 -16.77 2.44 -11.44
CA THR A 79 -17.17 3.51 -12.33
C THR A 79 -18.21 4.33 -11.58
N LEU A 80 -17.80 5.55 -11.22
CA LEU A 80 -18.45 6.61 -10.44
C LEU A 80 -19.80 7.11 -10.99
N SER A 81 -20.62 6.24 -11.57
CA SER A 81 -21.98 6.57 -11.99
C SER A 81 -22.89 6.52 -10.77
N LEU A 82 -23.29 7.69 -10.27
CA LEU A 82 -24.25 7.85 -9.17
C LEU A 82 -25.57 7.07 -9.38
N ASN A 83 -25.90 6.76 -10.64
CA ASN A 83 -27.16 6.14 -11.03
C ASN A 83 -27.20 4.61 -10.87
N HIS A 84 -26.06 3.94 -10.60
CA HIS A 84 -26.00 2.46 -10.50
C HIS A 84 -25.52 1.92 -9.14
N LEU A 85 -25.16 2.81 -8.19
CA LEU A 85 -24.59 2.48 -6.88
C LEU A 85 -25.30 1.34 -6.13
N GLN A 86 -26.63 1.37 -6.01
CA GLN A 86 -27.36 0.35 -5.24
C GLN A 86 -27.37 -1.04 -5.90
N GLN A 87 -27.37 -1.08 -7.24
CA GLN A 87 -27.35 -2.35 -7.97
C GLN A 87 -25.94 -2.95 -7.94
N ASP A 88 -24.92 -2.13 -8.11
CA ASP A 88 -23.52 -2.55 -8.05
C ASP A 88 -23.15 -3.02 -6.63
N GLU A 89 -23.64 -2.31 -5.59
CA GLU A 89 -23.48 -2.74 -4.19
C GLU A 89 -24.01 -4.14 -3.95
N LYS A 90 -25.24 -4.41 -4.41
CA LYS A 90 -25.86 -5.71 -4.25
C LYS A 90 -25.08 -6.80 -4.99
N ILE A 91 -24.68 -6.55 -6.22
CA ILE A 91 -23.92 -7.51 -7.04
C ILE A 91 -22.58 -7.83 -6.37
N VAL A 92 -21.80 -6.81 -6.04
CA VAL A 92 -20.48 -6.98 -5.42
C VAL A 92 -20.59 -7.68 -4.07
N SER A 93 -21.51 -7.26 -3.20
CA SER A 93 -21.74 -7.90 -1.89
C SER A 93 -22.06 -9.38 -2.03
N GLN A 94 -22.84 -9.74 -3.05
CA GLN A 94 -23.19 -11.12 -3.36
C GLN A 94 -21.99 -11.93 -3.90
N LEU A 95 -21.14 -11.32 -4.73
CA LEU A 95 -19.92 -11.94 -5.22
C LEU A 95 -18.91 -12.16 -4.08
N ILE A 96 -18.70 -11.15 -3.22
CA ILE A 96 -17.81 -11.26 -2.05
C ILE A 96 -18.29 -12.36 -1.09
N LYS A 97 -19.59 -12.41 -0.80
CA LYS A 97 -20.17 -13.51 0.00
C LYS A 97 -19.97 -14.88 -0.64
N SER A 98 -20.10 -14.97 -1.96
CA SER A 98 -19.89 -16.22 -2.71
C SER A 98 -18.43 -16.66 -2.67
N MET A 99 -17.50 -15.71 -2.73
CA MET A 99 -16.07 -15.92 -2.54
C MET A 99 -15.76 -16.42 -1.12
N GLU A 100 -16.37 -15.85 -0.07
CA GLU A 100 -16.23 -16.34 1.31
C GLU A 100 -16.71 -17.78 1.47
N ASN A 101 -17.86 -18.13 0.90
CA ASN A 101 -18.37 -19.50 0.92
C ASN A 101 -17.38 -20.48 0.27
N TYR A 102 -16.76 -20.07 -0.85
CA TYR A 102 -15.72 -20.86 -1.51
C TYR A 102 -14.50 -21.06 -0.60
N PHE A 103 -14.00 -20.01 0.04
CA PHE A 103 -12.85 -20.14 0.94
C PHE A 103 -13.13 -21.04 2.15
N ILE A 104 -14.32 -20.93 2.74
CA ILE A 104 -14.76 -21.83 3.82
C ILE A 104 -14.77 -23.28 3.34
N ALA A 105 -15.24 -23.52 2.10
CA ALA A 105 -15.29 -24.85 1.51
C ALA A 105 -13.89 -25.44 1.28
N VAL A 106 -12.95 -24.66 0.73
CA VAL A 106 -11.55 -25.06 0.56
C VAL A 106 -10.94 -25.45 1.92
N GLN A 107 -11.11 -24.61 2.94
CA GLN A 107 -10.56 -24.85 4.28
C GLN A 107 -11.22 -26.01 5.03
N SER A 108 -12.38 -26.50 4.57
CA SER A 108 -13.04 -27.68 5.15
C SER A 108 -12.26 -28.97 4.88
N TYR A 109 -11.47 -29.02 3.81
CA TYR A 109 -10.60 -30.14 3.46
C TYR A 109 -9.22 -30.08 4.12
N LYS A 110 -8.92 -28.98 4.81
CA LYS A 110 -7.61 -28.76 5.44
C LYS A 110 -7.62 -29.12 6.91
N VAL A 111 -6.50 -29.63 7.41
CA VAL A 111 -6.25 -29.75 8.86
C VAL A 111 -5.33 -28.62 9.35
N PRO A 112 -5.42 -28.22 10.64
CA PRO A 112 -4.55 -27.17 11.18
C PRO A 112 -3.07 -27.50 11.00
N GLY A 113 -2.28 -26.51 10.57
CA GLY A 113 -0.83 -26.64 10.37
C GLY A 113 -0.42 -27.22 9.01
N GLU A 114 -1.38 -27.57 8.15
CA GLU A 114 -1.08 -27.89 6.75
C GLU A 114 -0.56 -26.67 5.97
N ASN A 115 0.07 -26.96 4.83
CA ASN A 115 0.52 -25.93 3.90
C ASN A 115 -0.64 -25.01 3.47
N ILE A 116 -0.31 -23.72 3.35
CA ILE A 116 -1.22 -22.69 2.87
C ILE A 116 -1.77 -23.04 1.48
N THR A 117 -3.03 -22.68 1.23
CA THR A 117 -3.59 -22.69 -0.11
C THR A 117 -3.51 -21.28 -0.68
N VAL A 118 -2.88 -21.15 -1.84
CA VAL A 118 -2.75 -19.87 -2.55
C VAL A 118 -3.49 -19.98 -3.87
N GLY A 119 -4.20 -18.93 -4.24
CA GLY A 119 -4.82 -18.81 -5.55
C GLY A 119 -4.63 -17.42 -6.13
N GLU A 120 -4.51 -17.37 -7.45
CA GLU A 120 -4.30 -16.15 -8.21
C GLU A 120 -5.32 -16.09 -9.35
N THR A 121 -5.97 -14.94 -9.48
CA THR A 121 -6.90 -14.63 -10.56
C THR A 121 -6.52 -13.31 -11.22
N LYS A 122 -7.27 -12.88 -12.24
CA LYS A 122 -7.04 -11.57 -12.87
C LYS A 122 -7.33 -10.41 -11.91
N GLN A 123 -8.35 -10.53 -11.05
CA GLN A 123 -8.85 -9.45 -10.21
C GLN A 123 -8.35 -9.52 -8.75
N PHE A 124 -8.06 -10.70 -8.24
CA PHE A 124 -7.64 -10.88 -6.85
C PHE A 124 -6.71 -12.08 -6.65
N ASN A 125 -5.89 -12.00 -5.62
CA ASN A 125 -5.11 -13.10 -5.07
C ASN A 125 -5.65 -13.45 -3.69
N PHE A 126 -5.55 -14.71 -3.31
CA PHE A 126 -5.93 -15.14 -1.97
C PHE A 126 -4.93 -16.12 -1.37
N LEU A 127 -4.80 -16.07 -0.05
CA LEU A 127 -4.05 -17.01 0.76
C LEU A 127 -4.95 -17.49 1.89
N LEU A 128 -5.19 -18.79 1.93
CA LEU A 128 -5.97 -19.46 2.96
C LEU A 128 -5.03 -20.29 3.83
N LYS A 129 -5.12 -20.11 5.14
CA LYS A 129 -4.35 -20.88 6.12
C LYS A 129 -5.28 -21.35 7.22
N LYS A 130 -5.15 -22.60 7.62
CA LYS A 130 -5.84 -23.14 8.79
C LYS A 130 -4.80 -23.49 9.85
N ASP A 131 -4.98 -22.96 11.05
CA ASP A 131 -4.04 -23.15 12.14
C ASP A 131 -4.75 -23.28 13.48
N ILE A 132 -3.99 -23.57 14.53
CA ILE A 132 -4.42 -23.44 15.92
C ILE A 132 -3.97 -22.08 16.48
N PHE A 133 -4.61 -21.64 17.55
CA PHE A 133 -4.32 -20.38 18.25
C PHE A 133 -2.82 -20.09 18.40
N ILE A 134 -2.05 -21.04 18.93
CA ILE A 134 -0.61 -20.88 19.20
C ILE A 134 0.21 -20.73 17.91
N GLY A 135 -0.25 -21.33 16.80
CA GLY A 135 0.42 -21.25 15.50
C GLY A 135 0.34 -19.87 14.84
N LEU A 136 -0.43 -18.94 15.42
CA LEU A 136 -0.56 -17.57 14.95
C LEU A 136 0.40 -16.59 15.63
N ASN A 137 1.14 -17.03 16.65
CA ASN A 137 2.02 -16.16 17.42
C ASN A 137 3.10 -15.53 16.55
N ASN A 138 3.11 -14.20 16.46
CA ASN A 138 4.10 -13.43 15.69
C ASN A 138 4.21 -13.90 14.23
N SER A 139 3.08 -14.27 13.63
CA SER A 139 3.03 -14.86 12.30
C SER A 139 2.87 -13.80 11.20
N PHE A 140 3.41 -14.09 10.01
CA PHE A 140 3.15 -13.31 8.81
C PHE A 140 2.16 -14.04 7.90
N ILE A 141 1.11 -13.34 7.48
CA ILE A 141 0.08 -13.83 6.57
C ILE A 141 0.11 -12.99 5.29
N GLY A 142 0.74 -13.49 4.23
CA GLY A 142 0.81 -12.80 2.95
C GLY A 142 1.86 -13.38 2.01
N SER A 143 2.30 -12.56 1.07
CA SER A 143 3.35 -12.88 0.11
C SER A 143 4.41 -11.76 0.06
N SER A 144 5.38 -11.90 -0.85
CA SER A 144 6.39 -10.86 -1.12
C SER A 144 5.79 -9.52 -1.55
N ASP A 145 4.56 -9.53 -2.06
CA ASP A 145 3.84 -8.33 -2.49
C ASP A 145 2.97 -7.71 -1.39
N GLY A 146 3.06 -8.22 -0.16
CA GLY A 146 2.34 -7.67 0.98
C GLY A 146 1.56 -8.69 1.79
N GLY A 147 1.08 -8.24 2.94
CA GLY A 147 0.40 -9.08 3.91
C GLY A 147 0.30 -8.42 5.27
N PHE A 148 0.03 -9.26 6.26
CA PHE A 148 -0.20 -8.87 7.64
C PHE A 148 0.83 -9.53 8.54
N SER A 149 1.59 -8.74 9.29
CA SER A 149 2.37 -9.24 10.42
C SER A 149 1.52 -9.12 11.66
N LEU A 150 1.18 -10.28 12.22
CA LEU A 150 0.31 -10.42 13.37
C LEU A 150 1.14 -10.42 14.66
N PRO A 151 0.67 -9.76 15.74
CA PRO A 151 1.26 -9.94 17.06
C PRO A 151 0.96 -11.33 17.64
N ASP A 152 1.29 -11.56 18.92
CA ASP A 152 0.93 -12.80 19.61
C ASP A 152 -0.59 -13.02 19.57
N SER A 153 -1.02 -14.27 19.37
CA SER A 153 -2.45 -14.63 19.26
C SER A 153 -3.27 -14.20 20.48
N LYS A 154 -2.65 -14.14 21.66
CA LYS A 154 -3.27 -13.66 22.91
C LYS A 154 -3.64 -12.18 22.87
N GLU A 155 -2.97 -11.40 22.03
CA GLU A 155 -3.30 -9.99 21.81
C GLU A 155 -4.46 -9.82 20.84
N LEU A 156 -4.64 -10.77 19.92
CA LEU A 156 -5.67 -10.70 18.88
C LEU A 156 -7.00 -11.31 19.29
N PHE A 157 -6.95 -12.36 20.12
CA PHE A 157 -8.07 -13.24 20.38
C PHE A 157 -8.28 -13.47 21.88
N ASN A 158 -9.54 -13.64 22.27
CA ASN A 158 -9.90 -13.99 23.64
C ASN A 158 -9.41 -15.41 24.01
N GLU A 159 -9.14 -15.66 25.30
CA GLU A 159 -8.65 -16.94 25.82
C GLU A 159 -9.58 -18.13 25.51
N SER A 160 -10.88 -17.87 25.27
CA SER A 160 -11.84 -18.90 24.85
C SER A 160 -11.45 -19.60 23.54
N LEU A 161 -10.61 -18.96 22.71
CA LEU A 161 -10.14 -19.49 21.42
C LEU A 161 -8.80 -20.26 21.52
N LYS A 162 -8.22 -20.39 22.72
CA LYS A 162 -6.87 -20.94 22.93
C LYS A 162 -6.66 -22.36 22.36
N ASN A 163 -7.73 -23.15 22.27
CA ASN A 163 -7.69 -24.52 21.71
C ASN A 163 -8.52 -24.65 20.43
N SER A 164 -8.96 -23.54 19.84
CA SER A 164 -9.79 -23.54 18.65
C SER A 164 -8.96 -23.61 17.38
N GLN A 165 -9.53 -24.26 16.36
CA GLN A 165 -9.03 -24.16 15.00
C GLN A 165 -9.48 -22.83 14.42
N ILE A 166 -8.55 -22.09 13.83
CA ILE A 166 -8.77 -20.79 13.23
C ILE A 166 -8.45 -20.89 11.76
N SER A 167 -9.45 -20.57 10.95
CA SER A 167 -9.32 -20.41 9.50
C SER A 167 -9.00 -18.95 9.21
N ILE A 168 -7.93 -18.71 8.48
CA ILE A 168 -7.41 -17.39 8.12
C ILE A 168 -7.58 -17.22 6.62
N HIS A 169 -8.09 -16.05 6.24
CA HIS A 169 -8.35 -15.71 4.86
C HIS A 169 -7.76 -14.34 4.59
N ASN A 170 -6.71 -14.31 3.77
CA ASN A 170 -6.13 -13.08 3.26
C ASN A 170 -6.50 -12.95 1.78
N VAL A 171 -7.12 -11.83 1.41
CA VAL A 171 -7.53 -11.52 0.04
C VAL A 171 -6.92 -10.19 -0.36
N ARG A 172 -6.27 -10.16 -1.51
CA ARG A 172 -5.68 -8.97 -2.12
C ARG A 172 -6.37 -8.68 -3.43
N MET A 173 -7.06 -7.55 -3.52
CA MET A 173 -7.67 -7.09 -4.77
C MET A 173 -6.62 -6.31 -5.57
N LYS A 174 -6.39 -6.71 -6.82
CA LYS A 174 -5.37 -6.14 -7.71
C LYS A 174 -5.76 -4.75 -8.20
N ASP A 175 -7.05 -4.52 -8.44
CA ASP A 175 -7.53 -3.26 -9.02
C ASP A 175 -8.68 -2.66 -8.21
N GLY A 176 -8.54 -1.38 -7.90
CA GLY A 176 -9.59 -0.55 -7.31
C GLY A 176 -9.97 -0.92 -5.89
N VAL A 177 -10.88 -0.11 -5.35
CA VAL A 177 -11.53 -0.32 -4.06
C VAL A 177 -13.01 -0.56 -4.32
N TYR A 178 -13.54 -1.69 -3.85
CA TYR A 178 -14.98 -1.92 -3.83
C TYR A 178 -15.55 -1.25 -2.58
N THR A 179 -16.29 -0.15 -2.78
CA THR A 179 -16.72 0.73 -1.69
C THR A 179 -17.90 1.59 -2.10
N TRP A 180 -18.70 1.97 -1.10
CA TRP A 180 -19.86 2.85 -1.24
C TRP A 180 -19.55 4.29 -0.83
N ASP A 181 -18.42 4.50 -0.15
CA ASP A 181 -17.88 5.83 0.12
C ASP A 181 -17.22 6.38 -1.13
N THR A 182 -17.93 7.27 -1.83
CA THR A 182 -17.48 7.87 -3.09
C THR A 182 -16.46 8.99 -2.91
N ASN A 183 -16.26 9.50 -1.69
CA ASN A 183 -15.40 10.65 -1.47
C ASN A 183 -13.96 10.20 -1.22
N GLN A 184 -13.74 9.40 -0.17
CA GLN A 184 -12.39 9.02 0.23
C GLN A 184 -11.79 7.97 -0.72
N SER A 185 -12.62 7.13 -1.33
CA SER A 185 -12.16 6.06 -2.22
C SER A 185 -11.48 6.54 -3.51
N GLN A 186 -11.79 7.75 -3.98
CA GLN A 186 -11.14 8.35 -5.16
C GLN A 186 -9.64 8.55 -4.96
N ASN A 187 -9.21 8.66 -3.70
CA ASN A 187 -7.81 8.85 -3.33
C ASN A 187 -7.07 7.53 -3.16
N ILE A 188 -7.77 6.40 -3.07
CA ILE A 188 -7.16 5.08 -2.89
C ILE A 188 -6.84 4.48 -4.27
N ARG A 189 -5.57 4.61 -4.66
CA ARG A 189 -5.05 4.13 -5.95
C ARG A 189 -4.22 2.85 -5.84
N THR A 190 -4.00 2.39 -4.62
CA THR A 190 -3.28 1.14 -4.35
C THR A 190 -4.21 -0.04 -4.44
N GLU A 191 -3.63 -1.23 -4.39
CA GLU A 191 -4.37 -2.45 -4.11
C GLU A 191 -4.97 -2.39 -2.70
N THR A 192 -6.02 -3.20 -2.49
CA THR A 192 -6.62 -3.38 -1.17
C THR A 192 -6.32 -4.79 -0.65
N GLN A 193 -6.14 -4.89 0.66
CA GLN A 193 -5.94 -6.17 1.33
C GLN A 193 -6.94 -6.32 2.46
N THR A 194 -7.52 -7.51 2.54
CA THR A 194 -8.51 -7.88 3.55
C THR A 194 -8.03 -9.13 4.26
N LEU A 195 -7.95 -9.06 5.59
CA LEU A 195 -7.70 -10.20 6.44
C LEU A 195 -8.94 -10.47 7.28
N PHE A 196 -9.42 -11.70 7.29
CA PHE A 196 -10.45 -12.13 8.22
C PHE A 196 -10.19 -13.52 8.78
N PHE A 197 -10.72 -13.74 9.98
CA PHE A 197 -10.59 -14.98 10.72
C PHE A 197 -11.97 -15.62 10.88
N SER A 198 -12.04 -16.94 10.82
CA SER A 198 -13.28 -17.68 11.09
C SER A 198 -13.04 -18.92 11.94
N ASP A 199 -14.06 -19.33 12.68
CA ASP A 199 -14.06 -20.58 13.44
C ASP A 199 -14.18 -21.81 12.52
N SER A 200 -14.19 -23.01 13.12
CA SER A 200 -14.39 -24.28 12.41
C SER A 200 -15.76 -24.43 11.72
N ASN A 201 -16.72 -23.56 12.02
CA ASN A 201 -18.03 -23.52 11.40
C ASN A 201 -18.12 -22.45 10.30
N GLY A 202 -17.08 -21.64 10.10
CA GLY A 202 -17.06 -20.53 9.16
C GLY A 202 -17.65 -19.23 9.71
N HIS A 203 -17.94 -19.14 11.02
CA HIS A 203 -18.37 -17.89 11.62
C HIS A 203 -17.19 -16.96 11.81
N ARG A 204 -17.35 -15.67 11.46
CA ARG A 204 -16.29 -14.67 11.61
C ARG A 204 -15.91 -14.48 13.07
N ILE A 205 -14.61 -14.47 13.34
CA ILE A 205 -14.03 -14.13 14.65
C ILE A 205 -13.68 -12.65 14.62
N LYS A 206 -14.30 -11.88 15.51
CA LYS A 206 -14.00 -10.45 15.66
C LYS A 206 -12.69 -10.27 16.43
N VAL A 207 -11.77 -9.53 15.84
CA VAL A 207 -10.55 -9.03 16.51
C VAL A 207 -10.83 -7.62 17.01
N SER A 208 -10.55 -7.36 18.28
CA SER A 208 -10.77 -6.05 18.90
C SER A 208 -9.87 -5.87 20.12
N ASN A 209 -9.52 -4.62 20.43
CA ASN A 209 -8.73 -4.26 21.62
C ASN A 209 -7.35 -4.93 21.70
N SER A 210 -6.69 -5.14 20.56
CA SER A 210 -5.30 -5.61 20.53
C SER A 210 -4.39 -4.58 21.18
N SER A 211 -3.54 -4.99 22.13
CA SER A 211 -2.58 -4.08 22.76
C SER A 211 -1.39 -3.77 21.85
N GLN A 212 -1.15 -4.62 20.85
CA GLN A 212 -0.11 -4.48 19.83
C GLN A 212 -0.71 -4.18 18.46
N PRO A 213 -0.06 -3.34 17.64
CA PRO A 213 -0.54 -3.07 16.29
C PRO A 213 -0.41 -4.31 15.39
N ILE A 214 -1.29 -4.40 14.39
CA ILE A 214 -1.13 -5.30 13.25
C ILE A 214 -0.40 -4.51 12.17
N ASN A 215 0.77 -4.99 11.74
CA ASN A 215 1.51 -4.32 10.68
C ASN A 215 1.01 -4.80 9.32
N ILE A 216 0.67 -3.87 8.44
CA ILE A 216 0.14 -4.15 7.10
C ILE A 216 1.17 -3.71 6.08
N SER A 217 1.54 -4.60 5.16
CA SER A 217 2.40 -4.30 4.02
C SER A 217 1.58 -4.36 2.75
N ILE A 218 1.50 -3.26 2.01
CA ILE A 218 0.75 -3.18 0.74
C ILE A 218 1.74 -2.83 -0.37
N LYS A 219 1.74 -3.62 -1.46
CA LYS A 219 2.50 -3.26 -2.65
C LYS A 219 1.95 -1.98 -3.24
N ASN A 220 2.82 -1.00 -3.36
CA ASN A 220 2.49 0.27 -3.97
C ASN A 220 2.47 0.11 -5.50
N LYS A 221 1.48 0.73 -6.18
CA LYS A 221 1.47 0.76 -7.64
C LYS A 221 2.40 1.89 -8.12
N PRO A 222 3.45 1.59 -8.91
CA PRO A 222 4.53 2.54 -9.21
C PRO A 222 4.12 3.76 -10.05
N GLU A 223 2.95 3.73 -10.70
CA GLU A 223 2.51 4.76 -11.66
C GLU A 223 2.27 6.16 -11.04
N THR A 224 2.24 6.29 -9.72
CA THR A 224 1.98 7.57 -9.02
C THR A 224 3.21 8.23 -8.42
N MET A 225 4.41 7.68 -8.59
CA MET A 225 5.64 8.26 -8.02
C MET A 225 6.25 9.31 -8.95
N ASN A 226 6.34 10.54 -8.48
CA ASN A 226 7.05 11.61 -9.20
C ASN A 226 8.56 11.42 -8.99
N GLY A 227 9.28 11.12 -10.07
CA GLY A 227 10.74 10.96 -10.07
C GLY A 227 11.44 12.23 -10.58
N GLU A 228 12.35 12.77 -9.79
CA GLU A 228 13.23 13.88 -10.16
C GLU A 228 14.66 13.38 -10.29
N ASN A 229 15.27 13.62 -11.47
CA ASN A 229 16.65 13.25 -11.72
C ASN A 229 17.59 14.37 -11.26
N ILE A 230 18.58 14.02 -10.45
CA ILE A 230 19.59 14.95 -9.93
C ILE A 230 20.94 14.52 -10.49
N SER A 231 21.64 15.45 -11.15
CA SER A 231 22.96 15.18 -11.73
C SER A 231 23.98 16.18 -11.21
N LEU A 232 24.93 15.70 -10.42
CA LEU A 232 25.92 16.53 -9.73
C LEU A 232 27.31 16.30 -10.34
N SER A 233 27.91 17.38 -10.85
CA SER A 233 29.22 17.32 -11.51
C SER A 233 30.37 17.65 -10.56
N THR A 234 30.15 18.59 -9.64
CA THR A 234 31.21 19.15 -8.78
C THR A 234 30.89 18.91 -7.30
N PRO A 235 31.86 18.49 -6.47
CA PRO A 235 31.63 18.29 -5.05
C PRO A 235 31.20 19.61 -4.39
N ASN A 236 30.26 19.54 -3.46
CA ASN A 236 29.71 20.69 -2.72
C ASN A 236 28.97 21.74 -3.54
N ASP A 237 28.82 21.54 -4.86
CA ASP A 237 27.99 22.39 -5.71
C ASP A 237 26.51 22.10 -5.45
N ALA A 238 25.71 23.16 -5.36
CA ALA A 238 24.35 23.08 -4.90
C ALA A 238 23.38 22.94 -6.07
N TYR A 239 22.58 21.88 -6.06
CA TYR A 239 21.47 21.69 -6.98
C TYR A 239 20.15 21.83 -6.23
N GLN A 240 19.26 22.71 -6.69
CA GLN A 240 18.01 22.99 -6.01
C GLN A 240 16.83 22.34 -6.72
N VAL A 241 15.96 21.70 -5.95
CA VAL A 241 14.69 21.13 -6.41
C VAL A 241 13.57 21.69 -5.54
N THR A 242 12.40 21.91 -6.14
CA THR A 242 11.20 22.33 -5.42
C THR A 242 10.08 21.34 -5.71
N LEU A 243 9.42 20.85 -4.66
CA LEU A 243 8.24 20.00 -4.75
C LEU A 243 7.03 20.76 -4.25
N SER A 244 5.93 20.68 -4.99
CA SER A 244 4.62 21.16 -4.51
C SER A 244 4.04 20.15 -3.53
N ILE A 245 3.54 20.62 -2.39
CA ILE A 245 2.88 19.81 -1.36
C ILE A 245 1.37 20.07 -1.41
N ALA A 246 0.58 19.00 -1.50
CA ALA A 246 -0.85 19.06 -1.23
C ALA A 246 -1.10 19.22 0.28
N SER A 247 -2.11 20.02 0.65
CA SER A 247 -2.53 20.13 2.06
C SER A 247 -2.83 18.73 2.62
N ASP A 248 -2.38 18.46 3.84
CA ASP A 248 -2.58 17.20 4.58
C ASP A 248 -1.82 15.95 4.08
N CYS A 249 -0.95 16.10 3.08
CA CYS A 249 -0.12 14.99 2.59
C CYS A 249 0.98 14.59 3.60
N LYS A 250 1.13 13.29 3.88
CA LYS A 250 2.39 12.74 4.39
C LYS A 250 3.27 12.43 3.19
N MET A 251 4.32 13.20 2.98
CA MET A 251 5.22 13.06 1.84
C MET A 251 6.26 11.99 2.12
N LEU A 252 6.34 10.96 1.29
CA LEU A 252 7.46 10.01 1.30
C LEU A 252 8.48 10.42 0.23
N LEU A 253 9.76 10.47 0.62
CA LEU A 253 10.90 10.72 -0.25
C LEU A 253 11.84 9.51 -0.24
N LYS A 254 12.25 9.04 -1.42
CA LYS A 254 13.22 7.96 -1.57
C LYS A 254 14.32 8.37 -2.52
N PHE A 255 15.58 8.18 -2.12
CA PHE A 255 16.75 8.57 -2.90
C PHE A 255 17.45 7.33 -3.44
N ILE A 256 17.71 7.32 -4.75
CA ILE A 256 18.29 6.19 -5.48
C ILE A 256 19.58 6.66 -6.18
N PHE A 257 20.65 5.90 -6.02
CA PHE A 257 21.95 6.14 -6.66
C PHE A 257 21.95 5.40 -8.00
N LYS A 258 22.15 6.11 -9.13
CA LYS A 258 22.10 5.49 -10.46
C LYS A 258 23.46 5.02 -10.96
N ASN A 259 24.53 5.74 -10.63
CA ASN A 259 25.86 5.48 -11.20
C ASN A 259 27.00 5.59 -10.16
N ASP A 260 26.69 5.44 -8.87
CA ASP A 260 27.67 5.43 -7.76
C ASP A 260 27.59 4.13 -6.94
N GLU A 261 27.63 2.98 -7.62
CA GLU A 261 27.54 1.65 -6.98
C GLU A 261 28.71 1.36 -6.02
N LYS A 262 29.86 2.04 -6.20
CA LYS A 262 31.06 1.86 -5.37
C LYS A 262 31.06 2.72 -4.10
N ASN A 263 29.99 3.50 -3.86
CA ASN A 263 29.88 4.40 -2.71
C ASN A 263 31.06 5.39 -2.63
N LEU A 264 31.37 6.02 -3.76
CA LEU A 264 32.46 7.01 -3.85
C LEU A 264 32.03 8.37 -3.32
N THR A 265 30.72 8.56 -3.13
CA THR A 265 30.15 9.82 -2.65
C THR A 265 29.16 9.63 -1.51
N ASN A 266 29.02 10.70 -0.73
CA ASN A 266 27.96 10.89 0.24
C ASN A 266 27.05 11.98 -0.30
N LEU A 267 25.79 11.65 -0.58
CA LEU A 267 24.79 12.62 -0.99
C LEU A 267 24.26 13.34 0.26
N ILE A 268 24.35 14.66 0.26
CA ILE A 268 23.88 15.52 1.33
C ILE A 268 22.66 16.29 0.82
N VAL A 269 21.55 16.20 1.54
CA VAL A 269 20.28 16.83 1.16
C VAL A 269 19.80 17.71 2.29
N TYR A 270 19.60 19.00 2.04
CA TYR A 270 18.99 19.93 2.97
C TYR A 270 17.55 20.19 2.56
N ILE A 271 16.62 20.10 3.50
CA ILE A 271 15.18 20.17 3.25
C ILE A 271 14.59 21.29 4.10
N GLN A 272 13.78 22.14 3.48
CA GLN A 272 13.09 23.25 4.13
C GLN A 272 11.72 23.45 3.51
N TYR A 273 10.68 23.60 4.32
CA TYR A 273 9.35 23.99 3.84
C TYR A 273 9.19 25.52 3.85
N GLY A 274 8.54 26.07 2.83
CA GLY A 274 8.16 27.49 2.74
C GLY A 274 9.28 28.47 2.35
N LYS A 275 10.55 28.06 2.45
CA LYS A 275 11.73 28.86 2.09
C LYS A 275 12.80 27.96 1.44
N VAL A 276 13.62 28.53 0.57
CA VAL A 276 14.76 27.84 -0.03
C VAL A 276 15.74 27.37 1.05
N ALA A 277 16.05 26.06 1.04
CA ALA A 277 17.01 25.46 1.95
C ALA A 277 18.45 25.90 1.65
N THR A 278 19.26 26.10 2.68
CA THR A 278 20.69 26.40 2.58
C THR A 278 21.51 25.58 3.58
N LYS A 279 22.84 25.60 3.49
CA LYS A 279 23.73 24.89 4.43
C LYS A 279 23.60 25.38 5.88
N HIS A 280 23.06 26.58 6.09
CA HIS A 280 22.95 27.24 7.40
C HIS A 280 21.51 27.42 7.87
N ASP A 281 20.54 27.15 7.00
CA ASP A 281 19.11 27.39 7.26
C ASP A 281 18.30 26.30 6.54
N TYR A 282 17.90 25.30 7.32
CA TYR A 282 17.21 24.09 6.89
C TYR A 282 16.42 23.52 8.09
N ASP A 283 15.39 22.71 7.84
CA ASP A 283 14.67 21.96 8.89
C ASP A 283 15.32 20.59 9.11
N VAL A 284 15.64 19.91 8.01
CA VAL A 284 16.20 18.55 7.99
C VAL A 284 17.40 18.48 7.06
N MET A 285 18.49 17.85 7.52
CA MET A 285 19.63 17.46 6.70
C MET A 285 19.74 15.94 6.66
N LEU A 286 19.90 15.39 5.46
CA LEU A 286 20.21 13.99 5.23
C LEU A 286 21.66 13.86 4.78
N ASN A 287 22.34 12.85 5.29
CA ASN A 287 23.61 12.36 4.76
C ASN A 287 23.41 10.91 4.33
N ILE A 288 23.44 10.67 3.03
CA ILE A 288 23.02 9.42 2.41
C ILE A 288 24.21 8.77 1.73
N THR A 289 24.42 7.50 2.04
CA THR A 289 25.47 6.68 1.44
C THR A 289 24.90 5.30 1.12
N VAL A 290 25.40 4.65 0.07
CA VAL A 290 25.05 3.27 -0.29
C VAL A 290 25.47 2.29 0.81
N LYS A 291 26.59 2.52 1.51
CA LYS A 291 27.12 1.61 2.54
C LYS A 291 26.50 1.77 3.92
N GLN A 292 26.30 3.01 4.36
CA GLN A 292 25.85 3.32 5.72
C GLN A 292 24.36 3.70 5.78
N GLY A 293 23.69 3.76 4.62
CA GLY A 293 22.28 4.15 4.54
C GLY A 293 22.10 5.66 4.71
N VAL A 294 20.96 6.04 5.27
CA VAL A 294 20.56 7.45 5.47
C VAL A 294 20.78 7.83 6.94
N PHE A 295 21.54 8.89 7.17
CA PHE A 295 21.65 9.54 8.48
C PHE A 295 20.89 10.87 8.47
N ILE A 296 20.01 11.07 9.46
CA ILE A 296 19.20 12.29 9.57
C ILE A 296 19.73 13.18 10.68
N THR A 297 19.82 14.47 10.41
CA THR A 297 20.03 15.53 11.41
C THR A 297 18.91 16.54 11.33
N LYS A 298 18.25 16.84 12.46
CA LYS A 298 17.30 17.96 12.58
C LYS A 298 18.04 19.22 12.97
N ASN A 299 17.76 20.32 12.29
CA ASN A 299 18.31 21.60 12.72
C ASN A 299 17.55 22.09 13.95
N ASN A 300 18.25 22.30 15.05
CA ASN A 300 17.67 22.91 16.25
C ASN A 300 18.05 24.38 16.41
N HIS A 301 18.77 24.97 15.43
CA HIS A 301 19.20 26.35 15.50
C HIS A 301 18.08 27.31 15.09
N ILE A 302 17.66 28.13 16.05
CA ILE A 302 16.82 29.30 15.84
C ILE A 302 17.65 30.31 15.04
N THR A 303 17.26 30.59 13.80
CA THR A 303 17.80 31.72 13.05
C THR A 303 17.06 33.00 13.47
N ASP A 304 17.78 34.01 13.99
CA ASP A 304 17.24 35.30 14.46
C ASP A 304 16.38 36.03 13.41
N THR A 305 16.51 35.65 12.14
CA THR A 305 15.70 36.16 11.01
C THR A 305 14.22 35.77 11.09
N ALA A 306 13.85 34.64 11.73
CA ALA A 306 12.44 34.28 11.93
C ALA A 306 11.75 35.18 13.00
N ILE A 307 12.53 35.72 13.95
CA ILE A 307 12.04 36.56 15.04
C ILE A 307 11.68 37.97 14.53
N LEU A 308 12.34 38.45 13.48
CA LEU A 308 12.21 39.84 13.01
C LEU A 308 10.83 40.20 12.40
N ASN A 309 10.00 39.23 12.02
CA ASN A 309 8.66 39.48 11.46
C ASN A 309 7.51 39.30 12.45
N ILE A 310 7.77 38.85 13.68
CA ILE A 310 6.76 38.78 14.74
C ILE A 310 6.94 40.01 15.63
N SER A 311 6.42 41.15 15.19
CA SER A 311 6.11 42.36 15.96
C SER A 311 7.13 42.82 17.02
N LYS A 312 7.68 44.02 16.84
CA LYS A 312 8.46 44.82 17.80
C LYS A 312 7.76 45.17 19.14
N THR A 313 6.75 44.42 19.58
CA THR A 313 5.99 44.67 20.81
C THR A 313 5.61 43.38 21.52
N ILE A 314 6.61 42.59 21.95
CA ILE A 314 6.38 41.54 22.94
C ILE A 314 7.32 41.76 24.12
N THR A 315 6.68 41.94 25.27
CA THR A 315 7.25 42.13 26.61
C THR A 315 8.05 40.90 27.06
N LYS A 316 8.98 41.14 28.00
CA LYS A 316 10.07 40.29 28.50
C LYS A 316 9.75 38.85 28.99
N ASP A 317 8.55 38.31 28.78
CA ASP A 317 8.16 36.95 29.21
C ASP A 317 7.93 35.94 28.05
N SER A 318 8.27 36.29 26.81
CA SER A 318 8.03 35.43 25.63
C SER A 318 9.24 34.62 25.15
N ASN A 319 10.17 34.23 26.01
CA ASN A 319 11.34 33.42 25.63
C ASN A 319 11.03 31.94 25.32
N ARG A 320 9.75 31.57 25.19
CA ARG A 320 9.37 30.35 24.47
C ARG A 320 9.22 30.69 22.99
N ALA A 321 10.34 30.99 22.33
CA ALA A 321 10.39 30.93 20.87
C ALA A 321 9.96 29.51 20.48
N LEU A 322 8.79 29.39 19.85
CA LEU A 322 8.24 28.11 19.43
C LEU A 322 9.20 27.49 18.41
N GLN A 323 9.97 26.50 18.86
CA GLN A 323 10.86 25.71 18.01
C GLN A 323 9.97 24.86 17.09
N ARG A 324 9.68 25.39 15.91
CA ARG A 324 8.89 24.76 14.87
C ARG A 324 9.85 24.05 13.93
N ASN A 325 9.92 22.73 14.00
CA ASN A 325 10.70 21.91 13.08
C ASN A 325 9.77 20.94 12.37
N GLN A 326 10.04 20.72 11.09
CA GLN A 326 9.32 19.75 10.27
C GLN A 326 9.28 18.36 10.93
N ASP A 327 8.08 17.78 11.05
CA ASP A 327 7.95 16.41 11.50
C ASP A 327 8.49 15.47 10.42
N VAL A 328 9.28 14.49 10.87
CA VAL A 328 10.03 13.59 10.00
C VAL A 328 10.33 12.26 10.68
N MET A 329 10.30 11.19 9.91
CA MET A 329 10.64 9.82 10.30
C MET A 329 11.52 9.18 9.23
N LEU A 330 12.58 8.49 9.66
CA LEU A 330 13.35 7.60 8.78
C LEU A 330 12.74 6.20 8.82
N LEU A 331 12.42 5.66 7.65
CA LEU A 331 11.93 4.29 7.54
C LEU A 331 13.11 3.31 7.44
N SER A 332 12.87 2.04 7.77
CA SER A 332 13.91 1.00 7.77
C SER A 332 14.54 0.75 6.40
N ASP A 333 13.83 1.07 5.32
CA ASP A 333 14.32 0.95 3.94
C ASP A 333 15.11 2.19 3.45
N GLY A 334 15.32 3.17 4.33
CA GLY A 334 16.00 4.43 4.04
C GLY A 334 15.10 5.51 3.42
N ALA A 335 13.80 5.28 3.26
CA ALA A 335 12.88 6.33 2.85
C ALA A 335 12.64 7.35 3.98
N LEU A 336 12.38 8.60 3.61
CA LEU A 336 12.07 9.70 4.52
C LEU A 336 10.58 10.03 4.45
N MET A 337 9.88 10.00 5.57
CA MET A 337 8.49 10.47 5.65
C MET A 337 8.45 11.84 6.33
N LEU A 338 7.78 12.82 5.70
CA LEU A 338 7.58 14.18 6.17
C LEU A 338 6.08 14.48 6.28
N TRP A 339 5.61 15.09 7.37
CA TRP A 339 4.19 15.44 7.53
C TRP A 339 4.01 16.67 8.42
N ASN A 340 2.80 17.20 8.56
CA ASN A 340 2.54 18.34 9.44
C ASN A 340 3.42 19.56 9.09
N PHE A 341 3.40 19.94 7.81
CA PHE A 341 4.18 21.06 7.27
C PHE A 341 3.84 22.42 7.92
N GLU A 342 2.67 22.52 8.55
CA GLU A 342 2.27 23.69 9.35
C GLU A 342 3.20 23.94 10.56
N ASN A 343 3.85 22.89 11.05
CA ASN A 343 4.83 22.96 12.14
C ASN A 343 6.28 23.20 11.65
N SER A 344 6.52 23.41 10.36
CA SER A 344 7.84 23.84 9.85
C SER A 344 8.22 25.25 10.33
N THR A 345 9.53 25.52 10.44
CA THR A 345 10.12 26.81 10.80
C THR A 345 9.51 27.96 10.02
N TYR A 346 9.34 27.80 8.70
CA TYR A 346 8.86 28.85 7.80
C TYR A 346 7.46 28.57 7.24
N SER A 347 6.64 27.80 7.94
CA SER A 347 5.28 27.48 7.49
C SER A 347 4.41 28.72 7.24
N PHE A 348 4.62 29.79 8.01
CA PHE A 348 3.92 31.06 7.88
C PHE A 348 4.19 31.81 6.56
N LEU A 349 5.24 31.45 5.83
CA LEU A 349 5.50 32.01 4.50
C LEU A 349 4.56 31.44 3.43
N ASN A 350 3.74 30.44 3.78
CA ASN A 350 2.59 29.91 3.04
C ASN A 350 2.86 29.68 1.54
N GLN A 351 3.89 28.90 1.20
CA GLN A 351 4.27 28.67 -0.20
C GLN A 351 3.87 27.28 -0.75
N SER A 352 3.23 26.40 0.03
CA SER A 352 2.89 25.01 -0.38
C SER A 352 4.04 24.26 -1.08
N LYS A 353 5.29 24.59 -0.72
CA LYS A 353 6.50 24.17 -1.43
C LYS A 353 7.54 23.62 -0.45
N LEU A 354 8.06 22.46 -0.78
CA LEU A 354 9.24 21.87 -0.16
C LEU A 354 10.45 22.20 -1.02
N HIS A 355 11.45 22.83 -0.44
CA HIS A 355 12.72 23.11 -1.09
C HIS A 355 13.77 22.10 -0.65
N LEU A 356 14.47 21.52 -1.61
CA LEU A 356 15.55 20.59 -1.39
C LEU A 356 16.82 21.13 -2.05
N MET A 357 17.91 21.15 -1.30
CA MET A 357 19.24 21.46 -1.82
C MET A 357 20.12 20.21 -1.73
N PHE A 358 20.55 19.74 -2.89
CA PHE A 358 21.41 18.58 -3.06
C PHE A 358 22.85 19.01 -3.27
N LEU A 359 23.76 18.29 -2.63
CA LEU A 359 25.20 18.35 -2.89
C LEU A 359 25.83 17.01 -2.55
N TYR A 360 27.02 16.74 -3.06
CA TYR A 360 27.75 15.54 -2.66
C TYR A 360 29.12 15.87 -2.09
N SER A 361 29.57 15.01 -1.18
CA SER A 361 30.94 14.99 -0.69
C SER A 361 31.61 13.70 -1.18
N GLY A 362 32.77 13.81 -1.81
CA GLY A 362 33.46 12.66 -2.39
C GLY A 362 34.45 13.06 -3.47
N THR A 363 34.97 12.06 -4.18
CA THR A 363 35.88 12.28 -5.31
C THR A 363 35.15 12.91 -6.49
N MET A 364 35.88 13.62 -7.35
CA MET A 364 35.35 14.04 -8.65
C MET A 364 34.91 12.82 -9.47
N PRO A 365 33.84 12.93 -10.29
CA PRO A 365 33.42 11.85 -11.17
C PRO A 365 34.54 11.55 -12.17
N ALA A 366 34.69 10.26 -12.52
CA ALA A 366 35.65 9.87 -13.54
C ALA A 366 35.36 10.60 -14.86
N LYS A 367 36.43 11.05 -15.53
CA LYS A 367 36.30 11.67 -16.86
C LYS A 367 35.74 10.67 -17.85
N LYS A 368 34.84 11.12 -18.71
CA LYS A 368 34.34 10.34 -19.85
C LYS A 368 35.05 10.82 -21.12
N LEU A 369 35.70 9.90 -21.80
CA LEU A 369 36.24 10.13 -23.15
C LEU A 369 35.11 9.84 -24.14
N VAL A 370 34.75 10.83 -24.95
CA VAL A 370 33.84 10.65 -26.08
C VAL A 370 34.65 10.81 -27.35
N THR A 371 34.81 9.71 -28.07
CA THR A 371 35.43 9.70 -29.39
C THR A 371 34.37 10.05 -30.43
N ASN A 372 34.59 11.13 -31.17
CA ASN A 372 33.70 11.47 -32.27
C ASN A 372 33.89 10.42 -33.39
N PRO A 373 32.81 9.72 -33.81
CA PRO A 373 32.93 8.59 -34.74
C PRO A 373 33.34 9.01 -36.17
N TYR A 374 33.29 10.31 -36.50
CA TYR A 374 33.58 10.80 -37.84
C TYR A 374 34.99 11.38 -38.02
N ASN A 375 35.55 11.98 -36.97
CA ASN A 375 36.90 12.57 -37.01
C ASN A 375 37.88 11.91 -36.03
N PHE A 376 37.43 10.91 -35.27
CA PHE A 376 38.20 10.19 -34.25
C PHE A 376 38.83 11.09 -33.18
N GLU A 377 38.36 12.33 -33.05
CA GLU A 377 38.81 13.23 -32.00
C GLU A 377 38.24 12.77 -30.66
N GLU A 378 39.12 12.60 -29.70
CA GLU A 378 38.76 12.33 -28.32
C GLU A 378 38.54 13.65 -27.59
N LYS A 379 37.33 13.83 -27.04
CA LYS A 379 37.05 14.93 -26.12
C LYS A 379 36.81 14.36 -24.73
N GLU A 380 37.58 14.87 -23.77
CA GLU A 380 37.37 14.62 -22.35
C GLU A 380 36.22 15.49 -21.82
N PHE A 381 35.23 14.84 -21.21
CA PHE A 381 34.18 15.50 -20.46
C PHE A 381 34.29 15.11 -18.98
N PHE A 382 34.05 16.07 -18.09
CA PHE A 382 33.85 15.75 -16.68
C PHE A 382 32.60 14.88 -16.53
N GLY A 383 32.73 13.76 -15.82
CA GLY A 383 31.59 12.90 -15.51
C GLY A 383 30.60 13.58 -14.55
N LYS A 384 29.53 12.88 -14.20
CA LYS A 384 28.54 13.31 -13.22
C LYS A 384 28.09 12.13 -12.38
N PHE A 385 27.74 12.40 -11.12
CA PHE A 385 26.99 11.45 -10.31
C PHE A 385 25.50 11.72 -10.47
N ASP A 386 24.77 10.67 -10.84
CA ASP A 386 23.35 10.71 -11.13
C ASP A 386 22.58 10.02 -10.01
N TYR A 387 21.56 10.71 -9.51
CA TYR A 387 20.64 10.27 -8.47
C TYR A 387 19.21 10.46 -8.96
N GLU A 388 18.28 9.75 -8.32
CA GLU A 388 16.86 9.94 -8.52
C GLU A 388 16.18 10.09 -7.15
N MET A 389 15.43 11.17 -7.00
CA MET A 389 14.52 11.35 -5.88
C MET A 389 13.12 10.97 -6.33
N LYS A 390 12.52 9.97 -5.69
CA LYS A 390 11.10 9.65 -5.84
C LYS A 390 10.32 10.29 -4.71
N SER A 391 9.19 10.91 -5.05
CA SER A 391 8.29 11.54 -4.10
C SER A 391 6.84 11.11 -4.37
N PHE A 392 6.09 10.87 -3.29
CA PHE A 392 4.64 10.62 -3.35
C PHE A 392 3.97 10.86 -2.01
N CYS A 393 2.68 11.20 -2.05
CA CYS A 393 1.85 11.31 -0.86
C CYS A 393 1.39 9.92 -0.41
N VAL A 394 1.51 9.66 0.88
CA VAL A 394 1.01 8.45 1.53
C VAL A 394 -0.08 8.79 2.52
N GLU A 395 -1.13 7.99 2.49
CA GLU A 395 -2.15 7.97 3.52
C GLU A 395 -2.47 6.51 3.80
N CYS A 396 -2.59 6.16 5.09
CA CYS A 396 -3.15 4.86 5.45
C CYS A 396 -4.66 5.01 5.64
N ASN A 397 -5.42 4.19 4.93
CA ASN A 397 -6.87 4.14 5.04
C ASN A 397 -7.32 2.71 5.36
N TYR A 398 -8.36 2.58 6.17
CA TYR A 398 -9.05 1.32 6.46
C TYR A 398 -10.57 1.49 6.31
N TRP A 399 -11.26 0.39 6.01
CA TRP A 399 -12.71 0.39 5.93
C TRP A 399 -13.32 0.23 7.31
N ASN A 400 -14.12 1.21 7.76
CA ASN A 400 -14.84 1.12 9.02
C ASN A 400 -16.25 0.57 8.77
N GLU A 401 -16.49 -0.69 9.15
CA GLU A 401 -17.79 -1.35 8.94
C GLU A 401 -18.96 -0.64 9.64
N ASN A 402 -18.74 -0.04 10.82
CA ASN A 402 -19.82 0.63 11.57
C ASN A 402 -20.20 1.98 10.94
N ALA A 403 -19.22 2.72 10.46
CA ALA A 403 -19.42 4.02 9.82
C ALA A 403 -19.69 3.90 8.31
N ASN A 404 -19.53 2.70 7.74
CA ASN A 404 -19.69 2.40 6.31
C ASN A 404 -18.88 3.35 5.41
N ARG A 405 -17.64 3.65 5.81
CA ARG A 405 -16.76 4.60 5.10
C ARG A 405 -15.28 4.29 5.31
N TRP A 406 -14.43 4.85 4.46
CA TRP A 406 -12.99 4.82 4.69
C TRP A 406 -12.60 5.82 5.77
N MET A 407 -11.69 5.40 6.64
CA MET A 407 -11.16 6.22 7.72
C MET A 407 -9.64 6.06 7.79
N SER A 408 -8.95 7.05 8.34
CA SER A 408 -7.48 7.06 8.50
C SER A 408 -7.05 7.21 9.96
N ASP A 409 -7.99 7.33 10.90
CA ASP A 409 -7.71 7.43 12.32
C ASP A 409 -7.13 6.14 12.89
N GLY A 410 -6.07 6.25 13.69
CA GLY A 410 -5.43 5.08 14.27
C GLY A 410 -4.63 4.21 13.30
N CYS A 411 -4.61 4.52 11.99
CA CYS A 411 -3.64 3.93 11.07
C CYS A 411 -2.46 4.86 10.82
N GLN A 412 -1.26 4.30 10.87
CA GLN A 412 -0.01 5.02 10.61
C GLN A 412 0.70 4.39 9.42
N ALA A 413 1.02 5.21 8.41
CA ALA A 413 1.99 4.85 7.40
C ALA A 413 3.37 4.84 8.06
N CYS A 414 4.11 3.74 7.88
CA CYS A 414 5.40 3.47 8.52
C CYS A 414 6.42 2.99 7.50
#